data_AF-A0A3M8RCM6-F1
#
_entry.id   AF-A0A3M8RCM6-F1
#
_cell.length_a   1.000
_cell.length_b   1.000
_cell.length_c   1.000
_cell.angle_alpha   90.00
_cell.angle_beta   90.00
_cell.angle_gamma   90.00
#
_symmetry.space_group_name_H-M   'P 1'
#
loop_
_entity.id
_entity.type
_entity.pdbx_description
1 polymer ?
#
loop_
_entity_poly.entity_id
_entity_poly.type
_entity_poly.pdbx_seq_one_letter_code
_entity_poly.pdbx_strand_id
1 'polypeptide(L)' 'MGKVNITITINEETANWARIEAAKQRSSISRMLGEMLESQYQQEHAYTQAMQDFFSRKPQPVSSGETLPRREDRYDR' A
#
# COMPACT_ATOMS: atom_id res chain seq x y z
N MET A 1 11.33 -3.27 11.86
CA MET A 1 9.88 -3.30 12.18
C MET A 1 9.68 -4.26 13.35
N GLY A 2 8.98 -3.84 14.40
CA GLY A 2 8.76 -4.69 15.58
C GLY A 2 7.82 -5.86 15.25
N LYS A 3 8.03 -7.01 15.89
CA LYS A 3 7.06 -8.13 15.81
C LYS A 3 5.98 -7.90 16.86
N VAL A 4 4.72 -7.89 16.44
CA VAL A 4 3.56 -7.81 17.33
C VAL A 4 2.85 -9.15 17.30
N ASN A 5 2.54 -9.68 18.48
CA ASN A 5 1.76 -10.90 18.60
C ASN A 5 0.28 -10.54 18.69
N ILE A 6 -0.54 -11.22 17.90
CA ILE A 6 -1.99 -11.02 17.83
C ILE A 6 -2.65 -12.39 17.98
N THR A 7 -3.62 -12.48 18.89
CA THR A 7 -4.48 -13.65 19.04
C THR A 7 -5.80 -13.38 18.34
N ILE A 8 -6.24 -14.31 17.51
CA ILE A 8 -7.50 -14.23 16.77
C ILE A 8 -8.36 -15.45 17.06
N THR A 9 -9.68 -15.26 17.06
CA THR A 9 -10.65 -16.34 17.18
C THR A 9 -11.31 -16.56 15.83
N ILE A 10 -11.23 -17.79 15.33
CA ILE A 10 -11.85 -18.23 14.09
C ILE A 10 -12.52 -19.58 14.31
N ASN A 11 -13.45 -19.96 13.44
CA ASN A 11 -14.03 -21.29 13.52
C ASN A 11 -12.99 -22.38 13.14
N GLU A 12 -13.24 -23.60 13.59
CA GLU A 12 -12.30 -24.72 13.44
C GLU A 12 -12.05 -25.09 11.96
N GLU A 13 -13.11 -25.06 11.15
CA GLU A 13 -13.03 -25.36 9.71
C GLU A 13 -12.09 -24.39 8.99
N THR A 14 -12.23 -23.09 9.25
CA THR A 14 -11.38 -22.04 8.68
C THR A 14 -9.93 -22.20 9.13
N ALA A 15 -9.71 -22.55 10.41
CA ALA A 15 -8.36 -22.79 10.92
C ALA A 15 -7.69 -23.97 10.20
N ASN A 16 -8.43 -25.06 9.95
CA ASN A 16 -7.91 -26.22 9.25
C ASN A 16 -7.61 -25.93 7.78
N TRP A 17 -8.55 -25.29 7.08
CA TRP A 17 -8.32 -24.84 5.72
C TRP A 17 -7.09 -23.94 5.62
N ALA A 18 -6.94 -22.95 6.51
CA ALA A 18 -5.80 -22.03 6.51
C ALA A 18 -4.46 -22.75 6.73
N ARG A 19 -4.41 -23.79 7.57
CA ARG A 19 -3.20 -24.62 7.74
C ARG A 19 -2.82 -25.34 6.45
N ILE A 20 -3.81 -25.93 5.77
CA ILE A 20 -3.60 -26.66 4.51
C ILE A 20 -3.08 -25.70 3.43
N GLU A 21 -3.69 -24.52 3.29
CA GLU A 21 -3.27 -23.52 2.30
C GLU A 21 -1.86 -22.98 2.60
N ALA A 22 -1.55 -22.71 3.87
CA ALA A 22 -0.20 -22.31 4.26
C ALA A 22 0.84 -23.37 3.90
N ALA A 23 0.53 -24.65 4.16
CA ALA A 23 1.42 -25.76 3.81
C ALA A 23 1.63 -25.89 2.29
N LYS A 24 0.56 -25.77 1.48
CA LYS A 24 0.65 -25.79 0.01
C LYS A 24 1.60 -24.71 -0.52
N GLN A 25 1.62 -23.54 0.11
CA GLN A 25 2.46 -22.41 -0.27
C GLN A 25 3.83 -22.40 0.44
N ARG A 26 4.18 -23.45 1.20
CA ARG A 26 5.40 -23.52 2.03
C ARG A 26 5.55 -22.31 2.97
N SER A 27 4.43 -21.83 3.50
CA SER A 27 4.32 -20.63 4.33
C SER A 27 3.70 -20.96 5.69
N SER A 28 3.46 -19.94 6.49
CA SER A 28 2.76 -20.03 7.78
C SER A 28 1.49 -19.19 7.77
N ILE A 29 0.51 -19.54 8.61
CA ILE A 29 -0.72 -18.76 8.76
C ILE A 29 -0.43 -17.31 9.12
N SER A 30 0.48 -17.07 10.08
CA SER A 30 0.84 -15.70 10.48
C SER A 30 1.42 -14.89 9.33
N ARG A 31 2.22 -15.52 8.46
CA ARG A 31 2.78 -14.85 7.28
C ARG A 31 1.68 -14.54 6.26
N MET A 32 0.85 -15.51 5.91
CA MET A 32 -0.25 -15.32 4.97
C MET A 32 -1.23 -14.24 5.45
N LEU A 33 -1.59 -14.26 6.74
CA LEU A 33 -2.48 -13.27 7.33
C LEU A 33 -1.85 -11.87 7.30
N GLY A 34 -0.56 -11.77 7.60
CA GLY A 34 0.18 -10.51 7.49
C GLY A 34 0.17 -9.94 6.07
N GLU A 35 0.47 -10.78 5.08
CA GLU A 35 0.46 -10.40 3.66
C GLU A 35 -0.95 -10.00 3.19
N MET A 36 -2.00 -10.71 3.63
CA MET A 36 -3.39 -10.37 3.33
C MET A 36 -3.80 -9.01 3.94
N LEU A 37 -3.43 -8.76 5.20
CA LEU A 37 -3.71 -7.49 5.87
C LEU A 37 -2.95 -6.32 5.24
N GLU A 38 -1.69 -6.53 4.84
CA GLU A 38 -0.91 -5.53 4.13
C GLU A 38 -1.55 -5.20 2.79
N SER A 39 -1.95 -6.20 2.01
CA SER A 39 -2.66 -5.99 0.74
C SER A 39 -3.97 -5.22 0.93
N GLN A 40 -4.76 -5.57 1.95
CA GLN A 40 -6.01 -4.87 2.24
C GLN A 40 -5.75 -3.40 2.62
N TYR A 41 -4.79 -3.18 3.51
CA TYR A 41 -4.40 -1.84 3.94
C TYR A 41 -3.95 -0.98 2.76
N GLN A 42 -3.12 -1.55 1.87
CA GLN A 42 -2.68 -0.87 0.66
C GLN A 42 -3.86 -0.54 -0.28
N GLN A 43 -4.79 -1.47 -0.49
CA GLN A 43 -5.96 -1.20 -1.33
C GLN A 43 -6.85 -0.08 -0.77
N GLU A 44 -7.06 -0.04 0.55
CA GLU A 44 -7.90 0.97 1.19
C GLU A 44 -7.21 2.33 1.30
N HIS A 45 -5.89 2.35 1.52
CA HIS A 45 -5.16 3.57 1.86
C HIS A 45 -4.19 4.07 0.80
N ALA A 46 -4.02 3.40 -0.35
CA ALA A 46 -3.07 3.80 -1.39
C ALA A 46 -3.18 5.29 -1.77
N TYR A 47 -4.40 5.79 -1.99
CA TYR A 47 -4.61 7.21 -2.31
C TYR A 47 -4.21 8.13 -1.14
N THR A 48 -4.64 7.80 0.07
CA THR A 48 -4.36 8.61 1.26
C THR A 48 -2.88 8.63 1.58
N GLN A 49 -2.17 7.49 1.45
CA GLN A 49 -0.72 7.42 1.59
C GLN A 49 -0.02 8.24 0.50
N ALA A 50 -0.39 8.09 -0.77
CA ALA A 50 0.19 8.88 -1.86
C ALA A 50 -0.02 10.39 -1.66
N MET A 51 -1.17 10.78 -1.14
CA MET A 51 -1.49 12.16 -0.80
C MET A 51 -0.60 12.69 0.34
N GLN A 52 -0.49 11.94 1.44
CA GLN A 52 0.38 12.29 2.57
C GLN A 52 1.85 12.39 2.13
N ASP A 53 2.31 11.43 1.35
CA ASP A 53 3.67 11.40 0.79
C ASP A 53 3.92 12.60 -0.12
N PHE A 54 2.96 12.97 -0.98
CA PHE A 54 3.07 14.15 -1.84
C PHE A 54 3.18 15.44 -1.02
N PHE A 55 2.31 15.62 -0.01
CA PHE A 55 2.30 16.83 0.81
C PHE A 55 3.45 16.91 1.82
N SER A 56 4.07 15.79 2.19
CA SER A 56 5.26 15.78 3.06
C SER A 56 6.52 16.34 2.36
N ARG A 57 6.54 16.37 1.02
CA ARG A 57 7.67 16.87 0.23
C ARG A 57 7.64 18.39 0.19
N LYS A 58 8.82 19.03 0.36
CA LYS A 58 8.95 20.47 0.16
C LYS A 58 8.65 20.80 -1.31
N PRO A 59 7.82 21.82 -1.60
CA PRO A 59 7.55 22.24 -2.96
C PRO A 59 8.87 22.62 -3.64
N GLN A 60 9.11 22.05 -4.82
CA GLN A 60 10.24 22.40 -5.66
C GLN A 60 9.78 23.42 -6.70
N PRO A 61 10.60 24.45 -6.99
CA PRO A 61 10.30 25.35 -8.08
C PRO A 61 10.29 24.55 -9.39
N VAL A 62 9.20 24.71 -10.15
CA VAL A 62 9.00 24.04 -11.44
C VAL A 62 9.79 24.70 -12.58
N SER A 63 10.41 25.85 -12.31
CA SER A 63 11.22 26.62 -13.23
C SER A 63 12.35 27.31 -12.46
N SER A 64 13.52 27.42 -13.06
CA SER A 64 14.68 28.15 -12.54
C SER A 64 14.62 29.67 -12.79
N GLY A 65 13.44 30.20 -13.17
CA GLY A 65 13.23 31.63 -13.41
C GLY A 65 12.67 31.96 -14.81
N GLU A 66 12.48 30.96 -15.67
CA GLU A 66 11.82 31.11 -16.97
C GLU A 66 10.30 31.21 -16.80
N THR A 67 9.67 32.07 -17.60
CA THR A 67 8.21 32.18 -17.66
C THR A 67 7.62 30.87 -18.15
N LEU A 68 6.75 30.26 -17.35
CA LEU A 68 6.05 29.04 -17.74
C LEU A 68 5.11 29.33 -18.92
N PRO A 69 5.03 28.44 -19.92
CA PRO A 69 4.13 28.62 -21.05
C PRO A 69 2.68 28.69 -20.56
N ARG A 70 1.87 29.56 -21.16
CA ARG A 70 0.44 29.57 -20.87
C ARG A 70 -0.22 28.37 -21.53
N ARG A 71 -1.45 28.08 -21.13
CA ARG A 71 -2.17 26.90 -21.63
C ARG A 71 -2.35 26.95 -23.14
N GLU A 72 -2.63 28.13 -23.68
CA GLU A 72 -2.75 28.43 -25.10
C GLU A 72 -1.46 28.20 -25.88
N ASP A 73 -0.30 28.47 -25.28
CA ASP A 73 1.01 28.35 -25.94
C ASP A 73 1.50 26.88 -26.02
N ARG A 74 0.79 25.91 -25.40
CA ARG A 74 1.18 24.49 -25.37
C ARG A 74 0.62 23.63 -26.51
N TYR A 75 -0.35 24.14 -27.26
CA TYR A 75 -1.03 23.39 -28.32
C TYR A 75 -0.89 24.08 -29.66
N ASP A 76 0.35 24.37 -30.07
CA ASP A 76 0.65 24.79 -31.44
C ASP A 76 1.22 23.59 -32.20
N ARG A 77 0.42 23.06 -33.11
CA ARG A 77 0.85 22.07 -34.10
C ARG A 77 0.57 22.61 -35.50
#